data_AF-A0A3P9CP39-F1
#
_entry.id   AF-A0A3P9CP39-F1
#
_cell.length_a   1.000
_cell.length_b   1.000
_cell.length_c   1.000
_cell.angle_alpha   90.00
_cell.angle_beta   90.00
_cell.angle_gamma   90.00
#
_symmetry.space_group_name_H-M   'P 1'
#
loop_
_entity.id
_entity.type
_entity.pdbx_description
1 polymer ?
#
loop_
_entity_poly.entity_id
_entity_poly.type
_entity_poly.pdbx_seq_one_letter_code
_entity_poly.pdbx_strand_id
1 'polypeptide(L)'
;STDRKSACQISLGKILTPSCSPMHPSEYECDGYQGRLQISKEELENVLSLKTSFTEAASILSISRPILYKLLQDYNISESKFNVISDHELDQIVSQIKTEHPNVGEVMLMGHLRSKNIVVQRWRVRKSLRRVDSAGVLSRRRTAVARRVYSVPHPNFIWHIDGNHKLIRWKFVVHGAIDGYSRMLMFLQCSSNNRAETVKALFTAAVGQFGRPLHIRTDHGGENAQIWEDMRASRGESSVLMGSSVHNQRIERFNRDLNNNCSRIYAPIFYELESLGILDLENATDLFCLHYVFLPRINRTLKEFKAGYNNHSVSTEGNRTPIQLFACGTHVSHRHNPELSTAEVSIPSLSNSESRFCPCLKKKSLIKLLYYTSDFIDLSLKIQS
;
A
#
# COMPACT_ATOMS: atom_id res chain seq x y z
N SER A 1 22.46 16.60 63.91
CA SER A 1 22.33 17.80 63.06
C SER A 1 22.30 17.36 61.61
N THR A 2 21.31 17.86 60.86
CA THR A 2 21.26 17.97 59.38
C THR A 2 21.39 16.71 58.51
N ASP A 3 20.21 16.11 58.28
CA ASP A 3 19.55 15.83 56.99
C ASP A 3 20.22 15.08 55.81
N ARG A 4 19.52 13.97 55.48
CA ARG A 4 19.08 13.46 54.16
C ARG A 4 20.11 12.99 53.12
N LYS A 5 20.00 11.69 52.80
CA LYS A 5 19.57 11.20 51.46
C LYS A 5 19.15 9.72 51.55
N SER A 6 17.88 9.46 51.29
CA SER A 6 17.27 8.13 51.19
C SER A 6 17.45 7.54 49.80
N ALA A 7 17.81 6.27 49.78
CA ALA A 7 18.23 5.48 48.63
C ALA A 7 17.06 4.81 47.88
N CYS A 8 17.44 4.29 46.71
CA CYS A 8 16.62 3.76 45.64
C CYS A 8 16.38 2.23 45.77
N GLN A 9 15.21 1.80 45.29
CA GLN A 9 14.89 0.57 44.55
C GLN A 9 14.69 -0.82 45.21
N ILE A 10 13.87 -1.61 44.48
CA ILE A 10 13.68 -3.09 44.43
C ILE A 10 12.55 -3.61 45.38
N SER A 11 11.51 -4.40 45.03
CA SER A 11 11.09 -5.20 43.85
C SER A 11 9.63 -5.72 43.96
N LEU A 12 9.06 -6.10 42.80
CA LEU A 12 8.20 -7.27 42.48
C LEU A 12 6.82 -7.46 43.15
N GLY A 13 5.76 -7.52 42.32
CA GLY A 13 4.43 -8.00 42.71
C GLY A 13 3.49 -8.31 41.53
N LYS A 14 3.47 -9.59 41.14
CA LYS A 14 2.60 -10.38 40.24
C LYS A 14 1.27 -9.78 39.72
N ILE A 15 1.06 -9.97 38.41
CA ILE A 15 -0.21 -9.83 37.68
C ILE A 15 -1.03 -11.13 37.86
N LEU A 16 -2.26 -11.01 38.35
CA LEU A 16 -3.32 -12.03 38.29
C LEU A 16 -4.54 -11.39 37.61
N THR A 17 -5.02 -12.04 36.56
CA THR A 17 -6.24 -11.72 35.80
C THR A 17 -7.51 -12.11 36.57
N PRO A 18 -8.64 -11.43 36.34
CA PRO A 18 -9.87 -12.14 36.00
C PRO A 18 -10.65 -11.48 34.84
N SER A 19 -10.88 -12.22 33.76
CA SER A 19 -12.17 -12.78 33.33
C SER A 19 -13.23 -11.75 32.86
N CYS A 20 -13.38 -11.63 31.54
CA CYS A 20 -14.54 -11.00 30.90
C CYS A 20 -15.80 -11.84 31.10
N SER A 21 -16.89 -11.18 31.45
CA SER A 21 -18.26 -11.60 31.13
C SER A 21 -19.02 -10.39 30.56
N PRO A 22 -19.91 -10.57 29.57
CA PRO A 22 -20.49 -9.47 28.80
C PRO A 22 -21.72 -8.90 29.53
N MET A 23 -21.70 -7.60 29.83
CA MET A 23 -22.88 -6.90 30.36
C MET A 23 -23.73 -6.32 29.22
N HIS A 24 -25.04 -6.56 29.36
CA HIS A 24 -26.15 -6.04 28.56
C HIS A 24 -26.16 -4.49 28.50
N PRO A 25 -26.80 -3.90 27.47
CA PRO A 25 -26.93 -2.45 27.34
C PRO A 25 -27.97 -1.91 28.32
N SER A 26 -27.52 -1.30 29.41
CA SER A 26 -28.38 -0.51 30.32
C SER A 26 -28.25 0.98 29.99
N GLU A 27 -29.37 1.52 29.52
CA GLU A 27 -29.95 2.81 29.92
C GLU A 27 -29.05 4.06 29.90
N TYR A 28 -29.43 4.96 28.99
CA TYR A 28 -28.96 6.33 28.90
C TYR A 28 -29.31 7.12 30.17
N GLU A 29 -28.36 7.26 31.08
CA GLU A 29 -28.35 8.36 32.04
C GLU A 29 -27.46 9.49 31.51
N CYS A 30 -28.15 10.58 31.16
CA CYS A 30 -27.59 11.83 30.69
C CYS A 30 -27.04 12.60 31.89
N ASP A 31 -25.78 12.35 32.26
CA ASP A 31 -25.17 13.05 33.38
C ASP A 31 -24.66 14.44 32.95
N GLY A 32 -25.02 15.43 33.76
CA GLY A 32 -25.09 16.84 33.39
C GLY A 32 -23.75 17.50 33.07
N TYR A 33 -23.79 18.34 32.04
CA TYR A 33 -22.75 19.31 31.68
C TYR A 33 -22.51 20.31 32.84
N GLN A 34 -21.51 20.03 33.69
CA GLN A 34 -20.88 21.03 34.55
C GLN A 34 -19.49 21.38 34.05
N GLY A 35 -19.40 22.54 33.41
CA GLY A 35 -18.18 23.18 32.95
C GLY A 35 -18.48 24.14 31.82
N ARG A 36 -18.91 25.37 32.14
CA ARG A 36 -18.91 26.45 31.14
C ARG A 36 -17.45 26.67 30.73
N LEU A 37 -17.03 26.11 29.59
CA LEU A 37 -15.78 26.52 28.94
C LEU A 37 -15.88 28.02 28.67
N GLN A 38 -15.19 28.82 29.48
CA GLN A 38 -15.01 30.24 29.20
C GLN A 38 -13.92 30.37 28.14
N ILE A 39 -14.35 30.42 26.88
CA ILE A 39 -13.44 30.73 25.77
C ILE A 39 -13.27 32.24 25.75
N SER A 40 -12.05 32.69 25.97
CA SER A 40 -11.69 34.10 25.89
C SER A 40 -11.81 34.62 24.46
N LYS A 41 -11.99 35.94 24.31
CA LYS A 41 -11.98 36.59 23.01
C LYS A 41 -10.67 36.31 22.24
N GLU A 42 -9.53 36.32 22.95
CA GLU A 42 -8.20 36.07 22.39
C GLU A 42 -8.05 34.64 21.86
N GLU A 43 -8.50 33.62 22.60
CA GLU A 43 -8.48 32.23 22.11
C GLU A 43 -9.34 32.03 20.87
N LEU A 44 -10.50 32.68 20.82
CA LEU A 44 -11.38 32.65 19.66
C LEU A 44 -10.72 33.33 18.45
N GLU A 45 -10.14 34.52 18.62
CA GLU A 45 -9.42 35.23 17.57
C GLU A 45 -8.20 34.45 17.07
N ASN A 46 -7.45 33.79 17.97
CA ASN A 46 -6.32 32.94 17.62
C ASN A 46 -6.74 31.76 16.73
N VAL A 47 -7.84 31.07 17.05
CA VAL A 47 -8.34 29.96 16.22
C VAL A 47 -8.88 30.46 14.88
N LEU A 48 -9.55 31.62 14.84
CA LEU A 48 -10.06 32.22 13.61
C LEU A 48 -8.93 32.74 12.70
N SER A 49 -7.80 33.16 13.28
CA SER A 49 -6.60 33.56 12.54
C SER A 49 -6.06 32.46 11.62
N LEU A 50 -6.34 31.20 11.94
CA LEU A 50 -5.99 30.02 11.12
C LEU A 50 -6.81 29.90 9.83
N LYS A 51 -7.88 30.71 9.66
CA LYS A 51 -8.78 30.74 8.50
C LYS A 51 -9.34 29.35 8.13
N THR A 52 -9.61 28.52 9.13
CA THR A 52 -10.27 27.21 9.03
C THR A 52 -11.78 27.35 8.75
N SER A 53 -12.51 26.24 8.64
CA SER A 53 -13.98 26.33 8.61
C SER A 53 -14.56 26.55 10.01
N PHE A 54 -15.74 27.15 10.14
CA PHE A 54 -16.40 27.28 11.46
C PHE A 54 -16.69 25.93 12.14
N THR A 55 -16.87 24.85 11.37
CA THR A 55 -16.96 23.49 11.93
C THR A 55 -15.65 23.06 12.58
N GLU A 56 -14.53 23.33 11.91
CA GLU A 56 -13.20 22.95 12.35
C GLU A 56 -12.73 23.84 13.51
N ALA A 57 -13.00 25.14 13.46
CA ALA A 57 -12.80 26.07 14.57
C ALA A 57 -13.57 25.64 15.82
N ALA A 58 -14.84 25.25 15.68
CA ALA A 58 -15.64 24.72 16.79
C ALA A 58 -15.03 23.43 17.35
N SER A 59 -14.53 22.54 16.49
CA SER A 59 -13.85 21.31 16.91
C SER A 59 -12.54 21.58 17.64
N ILE A 60 -11.74 22.55 17.21
CA ILE A 60 -10.48 22.95 17.88
C ILE A 60 -10.78 23.49 19.29
N LEU A 61 -11.83 24.28 19.41
CA LEU A 61 -12.28 24.86 20.67
C LEU A 61 -13.09 23.88 21.54
N SER A 62 -13.32 22.65 21.07
CA SER A 62 -14.15 21.63 21.75
C SER A 62 -15.56 22.13 22.09
N ILE A 63 -16.17 22.94 21.21
CA ILE A 63 -17.52 23.47 21.36
C ILE A 63 -18.42 23.08 20.19
N SER A 64 -19.73 23.24 20.41
CA SER A 64 -20.71 23.12 19.33
C SER A 64 -20.72 24.38 18.45
N ARG A 65 -21.10 24.21 17.18
CA ARG A 65 -21.26 25.35 16.25
C ARG A 65 -22.22 26.44 16.75
N PRO A 66 -23.37 26.12 17.39
CA PRO A 66 -24.22 27.14 18.01
C PRO A 66 -23.51 27.98 19.06
N ILE A 67 -22.67 27.38 19.91
CA ILE A 67 -21.88 28.11 20.92
C ILE A 67 -20.85 29.01 20.23
N LEU A 68 -20.17 28.51 19.18
CA LEU A 68 -19.24 29.32 18.39
C LEU A 68 -19.94 30.56 17.79
N TYR A 69 -21.13 30.40 17.20
CA TYR A 69 -21.89 31.53 16.65
C TYR A 69 -22.30 32.54 17.71
N LYS A 70 -22.72 32.06 18.89
CA LYS A 70 -23.03 32.93 20.01
C LYS A 70 -21.82 33.73 20.46
N LEU A 71 -20.65 33.10 20.62
CA LEU A 71 -19.41 33.79 21.01
C LEU A 71 -18.95 34.82 19.97
N LEU A 72 -19.08 34.52 18.67
CA LEU A 72 -18.80 35.48 17.61
C LEU A 72 -19.69 36.74 17.71
N GLN A 73 -20.96 36.55 18.06
CA GLN A 73 -21.91 37.65 18.25
C GLN A 73 -21.61 38.43 19.55
N ASP A 74 -21.40 37.72 20.66
CA ASP A 74 -21.11 38.31 21.98
C ASP A 74 -19.82 39.16 21.94
N TYR A 75 -18.80 38.72 21.20
CA TYR A 75 -17.53 39.44 21.03
C TYR A 75 -17.49 40.40 19.82
N ASN A 76 -18.59 40.50 19.06
CA ASN A 76 -18.73 41.34 17.87
C ASN A 76 -17.65 41.10 16.80
N ILE A 77 -17.31 39.83 16.55
CA ILE A 77 -16.29 39.42 15.58
C ILE A 77 -16.94 39.15 14.23
N SER A 78 -16.74 40.07 13.28
CA SER A 78 -17.15 39.91 11.87
C SER A 78 -15.97 39.37 11.06
N GLU A 79 -15.65 38.09 11.23
CA GLU A 79 -14.56 37.42 10.51
C GLU A 79 -15.09 36.74 9.24
N SER A 80 -14.68 37.22 8.07
CA SER A 80 -14.82 36.48 6.84
C SER A 80 -13.59 35.60 6.61
N LYS A 81 -13.81 34.35 6.20
CA LYS A 81 -12.72 33.42 5.85
C LYS A 81 -11.88 33.92 4.67
N PHE A 82 -12.46 34.73 3.80
CA PHE A 82 -11.87 35.13 2.53
C PHE A 82 -11.54 36.61 2.51
N ASN A 83 -10.31 36.96 2.13
CA ASN A 83 -9.89 38.34 1.96
C ASN A 83 -10.64 39.00 0.80
N VAL A 84 -10.97 40.28 0.98
CA VAL A 84 -11.47 41.15 -0.09
C VAL A 84 -10.26 41.69 -0.86
N ILE A 85 -9.89 40.99 -1.93
CA ILE A 85 -8.82 41.37 -2.87
C ILE A 85 -9.41 41.44 -4.27
N SER A 86 -8.96 42.37 -5.12
CA SER A 86 -9.41 42.45 -6.51
C SER A 86 -8.86 41.30 -7.36
N ASP A 87 -9.49 41.04 -8.51
CA ASP A 87 -8.97 40.03 -9.44
C ASP A 87 -7.61 40.45 -10.04
N HIS A 88 -7.37 41.75 -10.21
CA HIS A 88 -6.11 42.29 -10.74
C HIS A 88 -4.95 42.09 -9.76
N GLU A 89 -5.13 42.44 -8.49
CA GLU A 89 -4.10 42.24 -7.46
C GLU A 89 -3.82 40.75 -7.25
N LEU A 90 -4.85 39.90 -7.28
CA LEU A 90 -4.68 38.46 -7.20
C LEU A 90 -3.84 37.93 -8.38
N ASP A 91 -4.07 38.43 -9.60
CA ASP A 91 -3.32 38.05 -10.79
C ASP A 91 -1.85 38.47 -10.70
N GLN A 92 -1.55 39.66 -10.17
CA GLN A 92 -0.17 40.12 -9.95
C GLN A 92 0.58 39.21 -8.97
N ILE A 93 -0.05 38.85 -7.84
CA ILE A 93 0.55 37.96 -6.84
C ILE A 93 0.75 36.56 -7.39
N VAL A 94 -0.23 36.03 -8.12
CA VAL A 94 -0.12 34.72 -8.78
C VAL A 94 0.98 34.73 -9.85
N SER A 95 1.11 35.82 -10.61
CA SER A 95 2.18 36.00 -11.61
C SER A 95 3.55 35.97 -10.95
N GLN A 96 3.74 36.70 -9.84
CA GLN A 96 4.99 36.67 -9.09
C GLN A 96 5.33 35.25 -8.61
N ILE A 97 4.37 34.55 -7.97
CA ILE A 97 4.59 33.17 -7.50
C ILE A 97 4.93 32.24 -8.66
N LYS A 98 4.32 32.44 -9.83
CA LYS A 98 4.60 31.64 -11.03
C LYS A 98 5.98 31.93 -11.62
N THR A 99 6.49 33.16 -11.53
CA THR A 99 7.85 33.50 -11.94
C THR A 99 8.88 32.82 -11.04
N GLU A 100 8.67 32.85 -9.73
CA GLU A 100 9.55 32.22 -8.73
C GLU A 100 9.41 30.68 -8.73
N HIS A 101 8.20 30.17 -9.01
CA HIS A 101 7.85 28.75 -8.96
C HIS A 101 7.02 28.32 -10.19
N PRO A 102 7.65 28.15 -11.37
CA PRO A 102 6.96 27.95 -12.65
C PRO A 102 6.13 26.67 -12.75
N ASN A 103 6.40 25.67 -11.92
CA ASN A 103 5.68 24.38 -11.93
C ASN A 103 4.57 24.26 -10.88
N VAL A 104 4.35 25.31 -10.07
CA VAL A 104 3.31 25.29 -9.03
C VAL A 104 1.91 25.18 -9.65
N GLY A 105 1.20 24.14 -9.21
CA GLY A 105 -0.21 23.90 -9.53
C GLY A 105 -1.15 24.54 -8.52
N GLU A 106 -2.46 24.45 -8.78
CA GLU A 106 -3.53 25.12 -8.01
C GLU A 106 -3.45 24.89 -6.49
N VAL A 107 -3.20 23.66 -6.05
CA VAL A 107 -3.16 23.32 -4.61
C VAL A 107 -1.99 24.02 -3.92
N MET A 108 -0.80 23.96 -4.53
CA MET A 108 0.39 24.58 -3.96
C MET A 108 0.32 26.11 -4.07
N LEU A 109 -0.31 26.64 -5.13
CA LEU A 109 -0.55 28.08 -5.28
C LEU A 109 -1.45 28.62 -4.15
N MET A 110 -2.50 27.88 -3.76
CA MET A 110 -3.28 28.23 -2.57
C MET A 110 -2.44 28.20 -1.28
N GLY A 111 -1.44 27.31 -1.20
CA GLY A 111 -0.45 27.29 -0.11
C GLY A 111 0.39 28.57 -0.05
N HIS A 112 0.94 29.01 -1.18
CA HIS A 112 1.71 30.26 -1.26
C HIS A 112 0.86 31.51 -0.94
N LEU A 113 -0.40 31.54 -1.34
CA LEU A 113 -1.30 32.63 -0.98
C LEU A 113 -1.56 32.62 0.54
N ARG A 114 -1.80 31.45 1.13
CA ARG A 114 -2.00 31.30 2.58
C ARG A 114 -0.77 31.70 3.39
N SER A 115 0.44 31.39 2.94
CA SER A 115 1.66 31.82 3.63
C SER A 115 1.87 33.35 3.62
N LYS A 116 1.17 34.06 2.72
CA LYS A 116 1.09 35.53 2.67
C LYS A 116 -0.17 36.08 3.36
N ASN A 117 -0.87 35.28 4.16
CA ASN A 117 -2.16 35.62 4.80
C ASN A 117 -3.29 35.99 3.82
N ILE A 118 -3.23 35.46 2.60
CA ILE A 118 -4.26 35.65 1.56
C ILE A 118 -5.04 34.35 1.39
N VAL A 119 -6.30 34.38 1.77
CA VAL A 119 -7.26 33.31 1.58
C VAL A 119 -8.34 33.80 0.63
N VAL A 120 -8.42 33.19 -0.54
CA VAL A 120 -9.43 33.49 -1.57
C VAL A 120 -10.15 32.22 -1.98
N GLN A 121 -11.32 32.36 -2.60
CA GLN A 121 -12.07 31.21 -3.06
C GLN A 121 -11.28 30.43 -4.12
N ARG A 122 -11.30 29.11 -4.03
CA ARG A 122 -10.60 28.21 -4.95
C ARG A 122 -10.90 28.50 -6.43
N TRP A 123 -12.14 28.88 -6.75
CA TRP A 123 -12.53 29.23 -8.10
C TRP A 123 -11.87 30.52 -8.61
N ARG A 124 -11.58 31.50 -7.73
CA ARG A 124 -10.85 32.73 -8.08
C ARG A 124 -9.41 32.43 -8.41
N VAL A 125 -8.75 31.59 -7.60
CA VAL A 125 -7.39 31.09 -7.89
C VAL A 125 -7.35 30.38 -9.24
N ARG A 126 -8.35 29.56 -9.56
CA ARG A 126 -8.46 28.90 -10.87
C ARG A 126 -8.65 29.88 -12.02
N LYS A 127 -9.45 30.94 -11.84
CA LYS A 127 -9.64 31.98 -12.86
C LYS A 127 -8.35 32.79 -13.05
N SER A 128 -7.72 33.20 -11.96
CA SER A 128 -6.44 33.92 -11.97
C SER A 128 -5.34 33.11 -12.66
N LEU A 129 -5.18 31.84 -12.28
CA LEU A 129 -4.19 30.96 -12.91
C LEU A 129 -4.44 30.74 -14.40
N ARG A 130 -5.70 30.76 -14.86
CA ARG A 130 -6.01 30.70 -16.29
C ARG A 130 -5.66 31.99 -17.04
N ARG A 131 -5.77 33.14 -16.40
CA ARG A 131 -5.39 34.44 -16.99
C ARG A 131 -3.88 34.61 -17.03
N VAL A 132 -3.19 34.19 -15.97
CA VAL A 132 -1.74 34.37 -15.77
C VAL A 132 -0.90 33.27 -16.44
N ASP A 133 -1.35 32.02 -16.42
CA ASP A 133 -0.61 30.84 -16.90
C ASP A 133 -1.53 29.90 -17.71
N SER A 134 -2.13 30.43 -18.78
CA SER A 134 -2.98 29.64 -19.67
C SER A 134 -2.22 28.44 -20.27
N ALA A 135 -0.95 28.64 -20.65
CA ALA A 135 -0.08 27.61 -21.21
C ALA A 135 0.23 26.48 -20.21
N GLY A 136 0.62 26.81 -18.97
CA GLY A 136 0.88 25.81 -17.94
C GLY A 136 -0.38 25.09 -17.47
N VAL A 137 -1.55 25.75 -17.50
CA VAL A 137 -2.85 25.09 -17.28
C VAL A 137 -3.15 24.08 -18.40
N LEU A 138 -2.92 24.44 -19.67
CA LEU A 138 -3.13 23.56 -20.82
C LEU A 138 -2.14 22.38 -20.84
N SER A 139 -0.87 22.63 -20.53
CA SER A 139 0.16 21.59 -20.39
C SER A 139 -0.24 20.55 -19.34
N ARG A 140 -0.66 21.00 -18.15
CA ARG A 140 -1.14 20.10 -17.07
C ARG A 140 -2.46 19.39 -17.40
N ARG A 141 -3.32 19.99 -18.24
CA ARG A 141 -4.55 19.33 -18.72
C ARG A 141 -4.26 18.20 -19.71
N ARG A 142 -3.17 18.31 -20.49
CA ARG A 142 -2.70 17.27 -21.42
C ARG A 142 -2.07 16.07 -20.71
N THR A 143 -1.61 16.22 -19.46
CA THR A 143 -0.98 15.15 -18.66
C THR A 143 -1.94 14.45 -17.70
N ALA A 144 -3.24 14.39 -17.99
CA ALA A 144 -4.04 13.30 -17.42
C ALA A 144 -3.61 12.02 -18.14
N VAL A 145 -2.77 11.20 -17.51
CA VAL A 145 -2.44 9.86 -18.02
C VAL A 145 -3.76 9.17 -18.34
N ALA A 146 -4.02 8.95 -19.64
CA ALA A 146 -5.18 8.21 -20.10
C ALA A 146 -5.01 6.77 -19.57
N ARG A 147 -5.61 6.48 -18.42
CA ARG A 147 -5.66 5.13 -17.86
C ARG A 147 -6.57 4.33 -18.79
N ARG A 148 -5.98 3.62 -19.76
CA ARG A 148 -6.71 2.62 -20.53
C ARG A 148 -7.34 1.65 -19.54
N VAL A 149 -8.64 1.45 -19.65
CA VAL A 149 -9.34 0.45 -18.83
C VAL A 149 -8.87 -0.91 -19.30
N TYR A 150 -8.06 -1.57 -18.48
CA TYR A 150 -7.65 -2.95 -18.75
C TYR A 150 -8.88 -3.85 -18.61
N SER A 151 -9.23 -4.56 -19.69
CA SER A 151 -10.34 -5.52 -19.70
C SER A 151 -9.94 -6.74 -20.52
N VAL A 152 -10.34 -7.92 -20.04
CA VAL A 152 -10.25 -9.20 -20.74
C VAL A 152 -11.56 -9.95 -20.55
N PRO A 153 -11.93 -10.89 -21.43
CA PRO A 153 -13.26 -11.48 -21.44
C PRO A 153 -13.62 -12.29 -20.18
N HIS A 154 -12.68 -13.09 -19.65
CA HIS A 154 -12.97 -14.03 -18.57
C HIS A 154 -11.69 -14.47 -17.80
N PRO A 155 -11.81 -15.11 -16.63
CA PRO A 155 -10.68 -15.73 -15.93
C PRO A 155 -9.95 -16.75 -16.79
N ASN A 156 -8.65 -16.91 -16.60
CA ASN A 156 -7.79 -17.75 -17.44
C ASN A 156 -7.73 -17.32 -18.91
N PHE A 157 -8.25 -16.15 -19.28
CA PHE A 157 -8.02 -15.63 -20.63
C PHE A 157 -6.55 -15.28 -20.83
N ILE A 158 -5.94 -14.56 -19.89
CA ILE A 158 -4.52 -14.23 -19.93
C ILE A 158 -3.91 -14.19 -18.54
N TRP A 159 -2.80 -14.88 -18.35
CA TRP A 159 -1.96 -14.74 -17.17
C TRP A 159 -0.77 -13.84 -17.47
N HIS A 160 -0.52 -12.89 -16.58
CA HIS A 160 0.62 -11.99 -16.62
C HIS A 160 1.69 -12.52 -15.68
N ILE A 161 2.84 -12.90 -16.23
CA ILE A 161 3.94 -13.52 -15.50
C ILE A 161 5.12 -12.55 -15.47
N ASP A 162 5.82 -12.45 -14.35
CA ASP A 162 6.97 -11.58 -14.16
C ASP A 162 7.91 -12.06 -13.05
N GLY A 163 9.19 -11.72 -13.19
CA GLY A 163 10.24 -11.92 -12.19
C GLY A 163 10.59 -10.61 -11.49
N ASN A 164 10.23 -10.48 -10.22
CA ASN A 164 10.60 -9.30 -9.43
C ASN A 164 12.04 -9.42 -8.91
N HIS A 165 12.91 -8.56 -9.45
CA HIS A 165 14.35 -8.55 -9.17
C HIS A 165 14.78 -7.59 -8.05
N LYS A 166 13.88 -7.10 -7.19
CA LYS A 166 14.26 -6.14 -6.13
C LYS A 166 15.21 -6.68 -5.07
N LEU A 167 15.35 -8.01 -4.96
CA LEU A 167 16.31 -8.67 -4.07
C LEU A 167 17.43 -9.39 -4.83
N ILE A 168 17.63 -9.09 -6.12
CA ILE A 168 18.59 -9.80 -6.99
C ILE A 168 20.05 -9.68 -6.50
N ARG A 169 20.39 -8.61 -5.77
CA ARG A 169 21.71 -8.45 -5.14
C ARG A 169 22.07 -9.64 -4.26
N TRP A 170 21.11 -10.13 -3.48
CA TRP A 170 21.23 -11.31 -2.60
C TRP A 170 20.86 -12.62 -3.29
N LYS A 171 20.81 -12.61 -4.63
CA LYS A 171 20.45 -13.75 -5.48
C LYS A 171 19.04 -14.30 -5.22
N PHE A 172 18.14 -13.47 -4.70
CA PHE A 172 16.72 -13.80 -4.58
C PHE A 172 15.92 -13.19 -5.73
N VAL A 173 15.08 -14.01 -6.37
CA VAL A 173 14.10 -13.58 -7.36
C VAL A 173 12.72 -14.01 -6.89
N VAL A 174 11.74 -13.11 -6.96
CA VAL A 174 10.34 -13.45 -6.66
C VAL A 174 9.58 -13.58 -7.97
N HIS A 175 9.17 -14.81 -8.27
CA HIS A 175 8.39 -15.19 -9.43
C HIS A 175 6.90 -15.04 -9.11
N GLY A 176 6.15 -14.36 -9.97
CA GLY A 176 4.72 -14.15 -9.78
C GLY A 176 3.91 -14.28 -11.07
N ALA A 177 2.68 -14.76 -10.93
CA ALA A 177 1.69 -14.72 -12.00
C ALA A 177 0.35 -14.22 -11.50
N ILE A 178 -0.29 -13.34 -12.27
CA ILE A 178 -1.60 -12.77 -11.97
C ILE A 178 -2.57 -13.00 -13.13
N ASP A 179 -3.79 -13.44 -12.82
CA ASP A 179 -4.86 -13.54 -13.81
C ASP A 179 -5.36 -12.14 -14.19
N GLY A 180 -5.42 -11.86 -15.49
CA GLY A 180 -5.73 -10.53 -16.02
C GLY A 180 -7.15 -10.06 -15.69
N TYR A 181 -8.11 -10.99 -15.60
CA TYR A 181 -9.51 -10.71 -15.32
C TYR A 181 -9.73 -10.43 -13.84
N SER A 182 -9.50 -11.45 -13.02
CA SER A 182 -9.83 -11.48 -11.59
C SER A 182 -8.83 -10.73 -10.72
N ARG A 183 -7.63 -10.46 -11.25
CA ARG A 183 -6.47 -9.96 -10.49
C ARG A 183 -6.00 -10.96 -9.41
N MET A 184 -6.42 -12.22 -9.48
CA MET A 184 -6.00 -13.24 -8.53
C MET A 184 -4.53 -13.63 -8.81
N LEU A 185 -3.75 -13.83 -7.76
CA LEU A 185 -2.40 -14.37 -7.89
C LEU A 185 -2.46 -15.87 -8.05
N MET A 186 -1.97 -16.37 -9.19
CA MET A 186 -1.90 -17.79 -9.50
C MET A 186 -0.77 -18.45 -8.72
N PHE A 187 0.43 -17.88 -8.81
CA PHE A 187 1.57 -18.23 -7.96
C PHE A 187 2.35 -16.98 -7.55
N LEU A 188 3.06 -17.10 -6.43
CA LEU A 188 3.97 -16.09 -5.91
C LEU A 188 5.01 -16.80 -5.05
N GLN A 189 6.25 -16.90 -5.52
CA GLN A 189 7.30 -17.67 -4.85
C GLN A 189 8.67 -17.04 -5.06
N CYS A 190 9.47 -17.01 -3.99
CA CYS A 190 10.86 -16.63 -4.03
C CYS A 190 11.75 -17.85 -4.30
N SER A 191 12.76 -17.66 -5.15
CA SER A 191 13.78 -18.64 -5.50
C SER A 191 15.16 -18.00 -5.38
N SER A 192 16.19 -18.82 -5.14
CA SER A 192 17.60 -18.41 -5.15
C SER A 192 18.22 -18.42 -6.56
N ASN A 193 17.39 -18.58 -7.60
CA ASN A 193 17.81 -18.65 -9.00
C ASN A 193 16.71 -18.10 -9.93
N ASN A 194 17.07 -17.86 -11.19
CA ASN A 194 16.17 -17.40 -12.25
C ASN A 194 16.09 -18.42 -13.42
N ARG A 195 16.10 -19.72 -13.11
CA ARG A 195 16.13 -20.77 -14.14
C ARG A 195 14.75 -21.02 -14.74
N ALA A 196 14.70 -21.33 -16.03
CA ALA A 196 13.45 -21.63 -16.73
C ALA A 196 12.70 -22.83 -16.13
N GLU A 197 13.42 -23.85 -15.66
CA GLU A 197 12.85 -25.03 -14.97
C GLU A 197 12.04 -24.64 -13.71
N THR A 198 12.51 -23.63 -12.98
CA THR A 198 11.88 -23.19 -11.74
C THR A 198 10.58 -22.46 -12.06
N VAL A 199 10.59 -21.52 -13.01
CA VAL A 199 9.37 -20.79 -13.41
C VAL A 199 8.36 -21.76 -14.02
N LYS A 200 8.83 -22.72 -14.83
CA LYS A 200 8.01 -23.78 -15.43
C LYS A 200 7.34 -24.65 -14.37
N ALA A 201 8.04 -25.07 -13.32
CA ALA A 201 7.45 -25.86 -12.24
C ALA A 201 6.33 -25.10 -11.51
N LEU A 202 6.55 -23.81 -11.21
CA LEU A 202 5.54 -22.94 -10.61
C LEU A 202 4.30 -22.80 -11.49
N PHE A 203 4.53 -22.60 -12.80
CA PHE A 203 3.46 -22.50 -13.78
C PHE A 203 2.65 -23.79 -13.87
N THR A 204 3.30 -24.95 -14.00
CA THR A 204 2.62 -26.26 -14.06
C THR A 204 1.81 -26.53 -12.79
N ALA A 205 2.34 -26.24 -11.61
CA ALA A 205 1.60 -26.38 -10.35
C ALA A 205 0.35 -25.48 -10.32
N ALA A 206 0.47 -24.22 -10.76
CA ALA A 206 -0.66 -23.30 -10.84
C ALA A 206 -1.70 -23.73 -11.89
N VAL A 207 -1.27 -24.25 -13.04
CA VAL A 207 -2.17 -24.81 -14.06
C VAL A 207 -2.94 -26.01 -13.51
N GLY A 208 -2.30 -26.87 -12.73
CA GLY A 208 -2.98 -27.98 -12.05
C GLY A 208 -4.03 -27.54 -11.04
N GLN A 209 -3.85 -26.37 -10.41
CA GLN A 209 -4.79 -25.84 -9.42
C GLN A 209 -5.92 -24.99 -10.02
N PHE A 210 -5.61 -24.15 -11.00
CA PHE A 210 -6.52 -23.11 -11.49
C PHE A 210 -6.97 -23.30 -12.93
N GLY A 211 -6.48 -24.36 -13.60
CA GLY A 211 -6.69 -24.57 -15.03
C GLY A 211 -5.69 -23.79 -15.88
N ARG A 212 -5.55 -24.23 -17.14
CA ARG A 212 -4.59 -23.65 -18.09
C ARG A 212 -5.13 -22.38 -18.73
N PRO A 213 -4.37 -21.27 -18.75
CA PRO A 213 -4.81 -20.07 -19.44
C PRO A 213 -4.88 -20.25 -20.98
N LEU A 214 -5.62 -19.37 -21.66
CA LEU A 214 -5.61 -19.28 -23.13
C LEU A 214 -4.34 -18.58 -23.63
N HIS A 215 -3.96 -17.49 -22.95
CA HIS A 215 -2.75 -16.74 -23.26
C HIS A 215 -1.88 -16.53 -22.02
N ILE A 216 -0.59 -16.32 -22.26
CA ILE A 216 0.32 -15.76 -21.27
C ILE A 216 0.93 -14.47 -21.82
N ARG A 217 1.24 -13.55 -20.92
CA ARG A 217 2.04 -12.36 -21.19
C ARG A 217 3.25 -12.34 -20.29
N THR A 218 4.42 -12.26 -20.89
CA THR A 218 5.72 -12.19 -20.21
C THR A 218 6.58 -11.13 -20.90
N ASP A 219 7.62 -10.68 -20.23
CA ASP A 219 8.71 -9.98 -20.88
C ASP A 219 9.58 -10.97 -21.70
N HIS A 220 10.58 -10.46 -22.41
CA HIS A 220 11.52 -11.26 -23.20
C HIS A 220 12.67 -11.80 -22.33
N GLY A 221 12.36 -12.48 -21.24
CA GLY A 221 13.31 -13.13 -20.36
C GLY A 221 13.53 -14.62 -20.68
N GLY A 222 14.78 -15.07 -20.66
CA GLY A 222 15.13 -16.47 -20.93
C GLY A 222 14.57 -17.45 -19.89
N GLU A 223 14.24 -16.96 -18.68
CA GLU A 223 13.57 -17.72 -17.63
C GLU A 223 12.14 -18.14 -18.01
N ASN A 224 11.52 -17.50 -19.00
CA ASN A 224 10.16 -17.83 -19.44
C ASN A 224 10.13 -18.84 -20.60
N ALA A 225 11.29 -19.23 -21.15
CA ALA A 225 11.40 -20.05 -22.37
C ALA A 225 10.59 -21.36 -22.30
N GLN A 226 10.72 -22.12 -21.21
CA GLN A 226 10.02 -23.39 -21.06
C GLN A 226 8.51 -23.23 -20.87
N ILE A 227 8.04 -22.09 -20.36
CA ILE A 227 6.61 -21.79 -20.31
C ILE A 227 6.09 -21.45 -21.71
N TRP A 228 6.88 -20.73 -22.51
CA TRP A 228 6.53 -20.43 -23.89
C TRP A 228 6.37 -21.71 -24.72
N GLU A 229 7.33 -22.63 -24.63
CA GLU A 229 7.28 -23.94 -25.31
C GLU A 229 6.01 -24.72 -24.95
N ASP A 230 5.68 -24.79 -23.66
CA ASP A 230 4.49 -25.51 -23.18
C ASP A 230 3.17 -24.84 -23.59
N MET A 231 3.10 -23.50 -23.58
CA MET A 231 1.92 -22.77 -24.03
C MET A 231 1.73 -22.90 -25.54
N ARG A 232 2.81 -22.81 -26.34
CA ARG A 232 2.77 -23.05 -27.78
C ARG A 232 2.31 -24.46 -28.12
N ALA A 233 2.84 -25.46 -27.42
CA ALA A 233 2.46 -26.86 -27.62
C ALA A 233 1.00 -27.14 -27.26
N SER A 234 0.45 -26.46 -26.25
CA SER A 234 -0.92 -26.71 -25.74
C SER A 234 -2.01 -25.81 -26.32
N ARG A 235 -1.68 -24.59 -26.74
CA ARG A 235 -2.64 -23.55 -27.17
C ARG A 235 -2.27 -22.88 -28.51
N GLY A 236 -1.15 -23.27 -29.14
CA GLY A 236 -0.66 -22.71 -30.40
C GLY A 236 0.21 -21.46 -30.23
N GLU A 237 0.84 -21.00 -31.32
CA GLU A 237 1.83 -19.91 -31.31
C GLU A 237 1.29 -18.57 -30.76
N SER A 238 0.03 -18.25 -31.03
CA SER A 238 -0.61 -17.00 -30.58
C SER A 238 -0.92 -16.97 -29.07
N SER A 239 -0.67 -18.07 -28.35
CA SER A 239 -0.86 -18.14 -26.90
C SER A 239 0.19 -17.36 -26.11
N VAL A 240 1.35 -17.07 -26.71
CA VAL A 240 2.45 -16.37 -26.03
C VAL A 240 2.53 -14.93 -26.51
N LEU A 241 2.14 -14.00 -25.64
CA LEU A 241 2.18 -12.56 -25.91
C LEU A 241 3.43 -11.95 -25.27
N MET A 242 4.54 -11.96 -26.01
CA MET A 242 5.75 -11.27 -25.57
C MET A 242 5.63 -9.77 -25.86
N GLY A 243 6.04 -8.93 -24.91
CA GLY A 243 6.02 -7.49 -25.11
C GLY A 243 6.81 -6.74 -24.06
N SER A 244 7.07 -5.45 -24.30
CA SER A 244 7.76 -4.60 -23.32
C SER A 244 6.95 -4.50 -22.02
N SER A 245 7.66 -4.34 -20.89
CA SER A 245 7.11 -4.31 -19.52
C SER A 245 5.84 -3.43 -19.39
N VAL A 246 5.79 -2.32 -20.14
CA VAL A 246 4.66 -1.37 -20.27
C VAL A 246 3.30 -1.99 -20.66
N HIS A 247 3.29 -3.21 -21.22
CA HIS A 247 2.09 -3.95 -21.60
C HIS A 247 1.62 -4.94 -20.50
N ASN A 248 2.44 -5.15 -19.46
CA ASN A 248 2.24 -6.06 -18.34
C ASN A 248 1.66 -5.33 -17.11
N GLN A 249 0.70 -4.44 -17.36
CA GLN A 249 0.23 -3.44 -16.38
C GLN A 249 -0.31 -4.04 -15.08
N ARG A 250 -0.88 -5.25 -15.13
CA ARG A 250 -1.46 -5.92 -13.95
C ARG A 250 -0.37 -6.37 -12.98
N ILE A 251 0.65 -7.06 -13.46
CA ILE A 251 1.75 -7.53 -12.61
C ILE A 251 2.66 -6.36 -12.19
N GLU A 252 2.89 -5.37 -13.06
CA GLU A 252 3.63 -4.16 -12.70
C GLU A 252 2.94 -3.38 -11.57
N ARG A 253 1.61 -3.28 -11.60
CA ARG A 253 0.83 -2.66 -10.52
C ARG A 253 1.00 -3.44 -9.21
N PHE A 254 0.89 -4.76 -9.29
CA PHE A 254 1.04 -5.68 -8.16
C PHE A 254 2.46 -5.61 -7.58
N ASN A 255 3.49 -5.47 -8.41
CA ASN A 255 4.89 -5.38 -7.98
C ASN A 255 5.11 -4.24 -6.97
N ARG A 256 4.32 -3.16 -7.00
CA ARG A 256 4.37 -2.12 -5.96
C ARG A 256 3.96 -2.64 -4.59
N ASP A 257 2.92 -3.45 -4.53
CA ASP A 257 2.41 -4.04 -3.30
C ASP A 257 3.33 -5.18 -2.84
N LEU A 258 3.90 -5.97 -3.76
CA LEU A 258 4.94 -6.95 -3.47
C LEU A 258 6.18 -6.29 -2.84
N ASN A 259 6.67 -5.18 -3.39
CA ASN A 259 7.84 -4.49 -2.86
C ASN A 259 7.63 -3.97 -1.43
N ASN A 260 6.40 -3.56 -1.09
CA ASN A 260 6.03 -3.19 0.29
C ASN A 260 6.06 -4.37 1.26
N ASN A 261 5.64 -5.55 0.80
CA ASN A 261 5.43 -6.72 1.66
C ASN A 261 6.59 -7.72 1.63
N CYS A 262 7.60 -7.50 0.77
CA CYS A 262 8.78 -8.35 0.68
C CYS A 262 10.06 -7.52 0.74
N SER A 263 10.38 -6.79 -0.33
CA SER A 263 11.68 -6.11 -0.46
C SER A 263 11.94 -5.09 0.65
N ARG A 264 10.94 -4.29 1.03
CA ARG A 264 11.05 -3.32 2.14
C ARG A 264 11.19 -3.95 3.53
N ILE A 265 10.91 -5.24 3.66
CA ILE A 265 11.07 -5.99 4.93
C ILE A 265 12.47 -6.60 5.00
N TYR A 266 12.91 -7.27 3.93
CA TYR A 266 14.13 -8.09 3.95
C TYR A 266 15.39 -7.33 3.52
N ALA A 267 15.31 -6.43 2.53
CA ALA A 267 16.49 -5.70 2.06
C ALA A 267 17.22 -4.91 3.16
N PRO A 268 16.54 -4.21 4.10
CA PRO A 268 17.22 -3.51 5.19
C PRO A 268 18.01 -4.46 6.11
N ILE A 269 17.48 -5.67 6.34
CA ILE A 269 18.16 -6.69 7.16
C ILE A 269 19.44 -7.13 6.47
N PHE A 270 19.38 -7.38 5.16
CA PHE A 270 20.55 -7.84 4.42
C PHE A 270 21.62 -6.76 4.26
N TYR A 271 21.23 -5.50 4.05
CA TYR A 271 22.17 -4.38 4.07
C TYR A 271 22.85 -4.21 5.44
N GLU A 272 22.14 -4.45 6.54
CA GLU A 272 22.73 -4.41 7.88
C GLU A 272 23.72 -5.57 8.10
N LEU A 273 23.42 -6.78 7.60
CA LEU A 273 24.37 -7.89 7.66
C LEU A 273 25.65 -7.60 6.87
N GLU A 274 25.52 -6.97 5.69
CA GLU A 274 26.68 -6.50 4.91
C GLU A 274 27.47 -5.42 5.66
N SER A 275 26.80 -4.43 6.26
CA SER A 275 27.47 -3.31 6.96
C SER A 275 28.23 -3.76 8.21
N LEU A 276 27.75 -4.80 8.87
CA LEU A 276 28.41 -5.42 10.02
C LEU A 276 29.55 -6.38 9.63
N GLY A 277 29.77 -6.63 8.34
CA GLY A 277 30.76 -7.59 7.85
C GLY A 277 30.39 -9.06 8.13
N ILE A 278 29.12 -9.33 8.45
CA ILE A 278 28.61 -10.67 8.76
C ILE A 278 28.21 -11.42 7.48
N LEU A 279 27.84 -10.68 6.44
CA LEU A 279 27.47 -11.22 5.14
C LEU A 279 28.42 -10.70 4.06
N ASP A 280 29.22 -11.59 3.49
CA ASP A 280 29.92 -11.36 2.25
C ASP A 280 29.23 -12.11 1.09
N LEU A 281 28.86 -11.38 0.03
CA LEU A 281 28.20 -11.96 -1.15
C LEU A 281 29.16 -12.73 -2.07
N GLU A 282 30.47 -12.50 -1.93
CA GLU A 282 31.50 -13.27 -2.64
C GLU A 282 31.84 -14.57 -1.90
N ASN A 283 31.50 -14.65 -0.61
CA ASN A 283 31.64 -15.86 0.19
C ASN A 283 30.46 -16.82 -0.04
N ALA A 284 30.75 -17.98 -0.63
CA ALA A 284 29.75 -19.01 -0.92
C ALA A 284 29.05 -19.56 0.34
N THR A 285 29.76 -19.62 1.48
CA THR A 285 29.20 -20.09 2.76
C THR A 285 28.19 -19.10 3.32
N ASP A 286 28.52 -17.81 3.29
CA ASP A 286 27.61 -16.77 3.79
C ASP A 286 26.36 -16.66 2.92
N LEU A 287 26.53 -16.75 1.60
CA LEU A 287 25.41 -16.79 0.65
C LEU A 287 24.52 -18.02 0.87
N PHE A 288 25.12 -19.20 1.12
CA PHE A 288 24.37 -20.41 1.49
C PHE A 288 23.59 -20.21 2.79
N CYS A 289 24.23 -19.68 3.84
CA CYS A 289 23.57 -19.39 5.11
C CYS A 289 22.40 -18.42 4.93
N LEU A 290 22.60 -17.38 4.11
CA LEU A 290 21.59 -16.38 3.80
C LEU A 290 20.38 -17.05 3.15
N HIS A 291 20.61 -17.89 2.14
CA HIS A 291 19.55 -18.60 1.43
C HIS A 291 18.85 -19.60 2.33
N TYR A 292 19.60 -20.39 3.11
CA TYR A 292 19.06 -21.38 4.03
C TYR A 292 18.13 -20.75 5.07
N VAL A 293 18.54 -19.62 5.66
CA VAL A 293 17.77 -18.94 6.69
C VAL A 293 16.60 -18.16 6.09
N PHE A 294 16.83 -17.36 5.06
CA PHE A 294 15.84 -16.37 4.63
C PHE A 294 14.92 -16.84 3.51
N LEU A 295 15.32 -17.75 2.63
CA LEU A 295 14.43 -18.27 1.58
C LEU A 295 13.11 -18.85 2.13
N PRO A 296 13.11 -19.75 3.15
CA PRO A 296 11.85 -20.24 3.71
C PRO A 296 11.05 -19.16 4.44
N ARG A 297 11.72 -18.18 5.08
CA ARG A 297 11.06 -17.06 5.78
C ARG A 297 10.36 -16.12 4.80
N ILE A 298 11.04 -15.75 3.71
CA ILE A 298 10.47 -14.97 2.61
C ILE A 298 9.28 -15.71 2.01
N ASN A 299 9.42 -17.00 1.69
CA ASN A 299 8.33 -17.78 1.10
C ASN A 299 7.12 -17.93 2.02
N ARG A 300 7.31 -18.02 3.34
CA ARG A 300 6.20 -17.95 4.31
C ARG A 300 5.47 -16.60 4.24
N THR A 301 6.21 -15.49 4.25
CA THR A 301 5.63 -14.14 4.10
C THR A 301 4.87 -13.98 2.78
N LEU A 302 5.43 -14.47 1.67
CA LEU A 302 4.77 -14.41 0.36
C LEU A 302 3.52 -15.27 0.31
N LYS A 303 3.50 -16.45 0.95
CA LYS A 303 2.32 -17.32 1.04
C LYS A 303 1.18 -16.63 1.80
N GLU A 304 1.47 -16.03 2.95
CA GLU A 304 0.51 -15.25 3.74
C GLU A 304 0.00 -14.03 2.95
N PHE A 305 0.92 -13.29 2.30
CA PHE A 305 0.57 -12.14 1.47
C PHE A 305 -0.31 -12.53 0.29
N LYS A 306 0.00 -13.63 -0.43
CA LYS A 306 -0.83 -14.15 -1.52
C LYS A 306 -2.23 -14.49 -1.03
N ALA A 307 -2.36 -15.16 0.12
CA ALA A 307 -3.66 -15.52 0.69
C ALA A 307 -4.49 -14.27 1.04
N GLY A 308 -3.89 -13.28 1.71
CA GLY A 308 -4.54 -12.00 2.01
C GLY A 308 -4.90 -11.21 0.74
N TYR A 309 -3.99 -11.15 -0.23
CA TYR A 309 -4.21 -10.48 -1.50
C TYR A 309 -5.33 -11.16 -2.30
N ASN A 310 -5.43 -12.48 -2.34
CA ASN A 310 -6.52 -13.12 -3.09
C ASN A 310 -7.91 -12.94 -2.44
N ASN A 311 -7.96 -12.52 -1.16
CA ASN A 311 -9.18 -12.30 -0.39
C ASN A 311 -9.47 -10.82 -0.06
N HIS A 312 -8.67 -9.86 -0.53
CA HIS A 312 -8.94 -8.44 -0.28
C HIS A 312 -10.05 -7.92 -1.20
N SER A 313 -10.89 -7.02 -0.69
CA SER A 313 -11.91 -6.36 -1.51
C SER A 313 -11.30 -5.41 -2.53
N VAL A 314 -11.69 -5.55 -3.80
CA VAL A 314 -11.29 -4.65 -4.88
C VAL A 314 -12.37 -3.60 -5.09
N SER A 315 -12.11 -2.36 -4.67
CA SER A 315 -13.12 -1.27 -4.70
C SER A 315 -13.64 -0.96 -6.11
N THR A 316 -12.80 -1.11 -7.13
CA THR A 316 -13.20 -0.91 -8.54
C THR A 316 -14.08 -2.02 -9.10
N GLU A 317 -14.26 -3.13 -8.37
CA GLU A 317 -14.98 -4.33 -8.82
C GLU A 317 -16.19 -4.64 -7.90
N GLY A 318 -16.77 -3.60 -7.31
CA GLY A 318 -17.90 -3.73 -6.38
C GLY A 318 -17.52 -4.40 -5.06
N ASN A 319 -16.27 -4.22 -4.60
CA ASN A 319 -15.70 -4.82 -3.39
C ASN A 319 -15.60 -6.36 -3.40
N ARG A 320 -15.79 -7.00 -4.56
CA ARG A 320 -15.50 -8.43 -4.73
C ARG A 320 -14.01 -8.70 -4.58
N THR A 321 -13.69 -9.85 -4.03
CA THR A 321 -12.31 -10.32 -3.88
C THR A 321 -11.80 -10.94 -5.18
N PRO A 322 -10.48 -10.99 -5.41
CA PRO A 322 -9.94 -11.68 -6.58
C PRO A 322 -10.41 -13.13 -6.72
N ILE A 323 -10.50 -13.89 -5.62
CA ILE A 323 -11.03 -15.26 -5.65
C ILE A 323 -12.51 -15.31 -6.05
N GLN A 324 -13.34 -14.37 -5.57
CA GLN A 324 -14.74 -14.26 -5.98
C GLN A 324 -14.87 -13.90 -7.46
N LEU A 325 -14.07 -12.95 -7.95
CA LEU A 325 -14.05 -12.57 -9.36
C LEU A 325 -13.65 -13.74 -10.26
N PHE A 326 -12.64 -14.51 -9.84
CA PHE A 326 -12.21 -15.71 -10.53
C PHE A 326 -13.34 -16.75 -10.58
N ALA A 327 -13.91 -17.13 -9.44
CA ALA A 327 -14.97 -18.13 -9.37
C ALA A 327 -16.21 -17.73 -10.19
N CYS A 328 -16.71 -16.48 -10.01
CA CYS A 328 -17.87 -16.00 -10.74
C CYS A 328 -17.64 -15.94 -12.25
N GLY A 329 -16.45 -15.53 -12.70
CA GLY A 329 -16.12 -15.44 -14.12
C GLY A 329 -15.93 -16.81 -14.79
N THR A 330 -15.49 -17.83 -14.05
CA THR A 330 -15.35 -19.20 -14.57
C THR A 330 -16.72 -19.77 -14.95
N HIS A 331 -17.76 -19.55 -14.14
CA HIS A 331 -19.13 -19.97 -14.48
C HIS A 331 -19.68 -19.32 -15.76
N VAL A 332 -19.28 -18.07 -16.05
CA VAL A 332 -19.67 -17.37 -17.29
C VAL A 332 -18.95 -17.98 -18.50
N SER A 333 -17.70 -18.42 -18.34
CA SER A 333 -16.89 -19.03 -19.41
C SER A 333 -17.47 -20.36 -19.90
N HIS A 334 -17.93 -21.22 -18.97
CA HIS A 334 -18.52 -22.52 -19.30
C HIS A 334 -19.82 -22.42 -20.11
N ARG A 335 -20.54 -21.30 -20.04
CA ARG A 335 -21.77 -21.08 -20.84
C ARG A 335 -21.49 -20.65 -22.27
N HIS A 336 -20.32 -20.07 -22.54
CA HIS A 336 -19.97 -19.55 -23.87
C HIS A 336 -19.01 -20.45 -24.65
N ASN A 337 -18.37 -21.44 -24.02
CA ASN A 337 -17.45 -22.35 -24.73
C ASN A 337 -17.44 -23.79 -24.13
N PRO A 338 -18.29 -24.71 -24.65
CA PRO A 338 -18.47 -26.06 -24.11
C PRO A 338 -17.24 -26.97 -24.13
N GLU A 339 -16.26 -26.68 -25.00
CA GLU A 339 -15.03 -27.47 -25.17
C GLU A 339 -14.01 -27.29 -24.02
N LEU A 340 -14.21 -26.31 -23.14
CA LEU A 340 -13.39 -26.08 -21.93
C LEU A 340 -13.89 -26.88 -20.70
N SER A 341 -14.87 -27.77 -20.85
CA SER A 341 -15.56 -28.42 -19.72
C SER A 341 -14.84 -29.63 -19.08
N THR A 342 -13.66 -30.02 -19.57
CA THR A 342 -13.00 -31.28 -19.16
C THR A 342 -12.08 -31.19 -17.94
N ALA A 343 -12.00 -30.07 -17.23
CA ALA A 343 -11.26 -29.97 -15.97
C ALA A 343 -12.17 -29.48 -14.85
N GLU A 344 -12.44 -30.34 -13.87
CA GLU A 344 -13.06 -29.95 -12.61
C GLU A 344 -12.20 -28.86 -11.93
N VAL A 345 -12.61 -27.60 -12.06
CA VAL A 345 -11.99 -26.51 -11.33
C VAL A 345 -12.32 -26.70 -9.86
N SER A 346 -11.33 -27.14 -9.08
CA SER A 346 -11.42 -27.22 -7.63
C SER A 346 -11.59 -25.81 -7.07
N ILE A 347 -12.82 -25.44 -6.70
CA ILE A 347 -13.09 -24.21 -5.97
C ILE A 347 -12.31 -24.31 -4.65
N PRO A 348 -11.40 -23.38 -4.32
CA PRO A 348 -10.69 -23.44 -3.04
C PRO A 348 -11.71 -23.38 -1.90
N SER A 349 -11.82 -24.44 -1.13
CA SER A 349 -12.71 -24.52 0.02
C SER A 349 -12.35 -23.44 1.04
N LEU A 350 -13.35 -22.69 1.50
CA LEU A 350 -13.26 -21.86 2.70
C LEU A 350 -13.13 -22.77 3.92
N SER A 351 -11.96 -23.35 4.17
CA SER A 351 -11.69 -24.07 5.42
C SER A 351 -10.20 -24.12 5.70
N ASN A 352 -9.71 -23.09 6.39
CA ASN A 352 -8.73 -23.18 7.48
C ASN A 352 -8.49 -21.77 8.03
N SER A 353 -9.49 -21.27 8.76
CA SER A 353 -9.35 -20.10 9.62
C SER A 353 -8.67 -20.49 10.93
N GLU A 354 -7.36 -20.71 10.88
CA GLU A 354 -6.47 -20.49 12.02
C GLU A 354 -5.24 -19.69 11.53
N SER A 355 -5.48 -18.52 10.94
CA SER A 355 -4.44 -17.50 10.86
C SER A 355 -4.86 -16.37 11.78
N ARG A 356 -4.23 -16.31 12.95
CA ARG A 356 -4.33 -15.17 13.86
C ARG A 356 -3.87 -13.93 13.09
N PHE A 357 -4.82 -13.08 12.76
CA PHE A 357 -4.58 -11.73 12.29
C PHE A 357 -3.58 -11.05 13.23
N CYS A 358 -2.41 -10.65 12.73
CA CYS A 358 -1.46 -9.85 13.48
C CYS A 358 -1.52 -8.41 12.94
N PRO A 359 -2.11 -7.44 13.66
CA PRO A 359 -2.23 -6.08 13.17
C PRO A 359 -0.86 -5.38 13.15
N CYS A 360 -0.62 -4.66 12.06
CA CYS A 360 0.18 -3.43 11.98
C CYS A 360 1.56 -3.42 12.67
N LEU A 361 2.60 -3.74 11.89
CA LEU A 361 4.02 -3.56 12.21
C LEU A 361 4.41 -2.07 12.22
N LYS A 362 4.17 -1.38 13.33
CA LYS A 362 4.91 -0.17 13.72
C LYS A 362 5.37 -0.39 15.17
N LYS A 363 6.70 -0.46 15.38
CA LYS A 363 7.44 -0.80 16.63
C LYS A 363 7.69 -2.29 16.94
N LYS A 364 8.35 -3.05 16.05
CA LYS A 364 9.07 -4.31 16.39
C LYS A 364 10.27 -4.60 15.47
N SER A 365 11.07 -3.61 15.06
CA SER A 365 12.21 -3.88 14.14
C SER A 365 13.42 -4.50 14.84
N LEU A 366 13.76 -4.08 16.06
CA LEU A 366 14.97 -4.54 16.77
C LEU A 366 14.92 -5.99 17.27
N ILE A 367 13.77 -6.45 17.80
CA ILE A 367 13.64 -7.84 18.31
C ILE A 367 13.65 -8.84 17.15
N LYS A 368 13.06 -8.49 16.00
CA LYS A 368 13.14 -9.32 14.79
C LYS A 368 14.56 -9.34 14.23
N LEU A 369 15.26 -8.21 14.24
CA LEU A 369 16.67 -8.16 13.82
C LEU A 369 17.51 -9.11 14.66
N LEU A 370 17.43 -9.03 16.01
CA LEU A 370 18.15 -9.92 16.93
C LEU A 370 17.84 -11.41 16.75
N TYR A 371 16.56 -11.77 16.54
CA TYR A 371 16.15 -13.16 16.35
C TYR A 371 16.56 -13.73 14.98
N TYR A 372 16.63 -12.90 13.94
CA TYR A 372 17.06 -13.33 12.61
C TYR A 372 18.57 -13.31 12.44
N THR A 373 19.27 -12.44 13.16
CA THR A 373 20.75 -12.41 13.18
C THR A 373 21.30 -13.57 13.99
N SER A 374 20.68 -13.99 15.10
CA SER A 374 21.18 -15.11 15.89
C SER A 374 21.18 -16.42 15.10
N ASP A 375 20.09 -16.75 14.40
CA ASP A 375 20.00 -17.98 13.59
C ASP A 375 21.02 -17.99 12.43
N PHE A 376 21.31 -16.82 11.86
CA PHE A 376 22.31 -16.68 10.79
C PHE A 376 23.73 -16.82 11.34
N ILE A 377 24.04 -16.13 12.44
CA ILE A 377 25.36 -16.14 13.08
C ILE A 377 25.67 -17.55 13.63
N ASP A 378 24.72 -18.19 14.30
CA ASP A 378 24.89 -19.54 14.85
C ASP A 378 25.14 -20.58 13.76
N LEU A 379 24.47 -20.45 12.60
CA LEU A 379 24.69 -21.36 11.47
C LEU A 379 26.01 -21.11 10.77
N SER A 380 26.39 -19.84 10.56
CA SER A 380 27.67 -19.48 9.93
C SER A 380 28.85 -19.96 10.79
N LEU A 381 28.80 -19.74 12.10
CA LEU A 381 29.82 -20.21 13.03
C LEU A 381 29.94 -21.74 13.07
N LYS A 382 28.81 -22.47 12.98
CA LYS A 382 28.80 -23.95 12.92
C LYS A 382 29.35 -24.54 11.63
N ILE A 383 29.29 -23.80 10.52
CA ILE A 383 29.81 -24.27 9.23
C ILE A 383 31.30 -23.94 9.10
N GLN A 384 31.76 -22.88 9.77
CA GLN A 384 33.17 -22.47 9.79
C GLN A 384 34.02 -23.26 10.81
N SER A 385 33.41 -23.86 11.84
CA SER A 385 34.03 -24.80 12.79
C SER A 385 34.06 -26.22 12.25
#